data_AF-A0A8X7T1G2-F1
#
_entry.id   AF-A0A8X7T1G2-F1
#
_cell.length_a   1.000
_cell.length_b   1.000
_cell.length_c   1.000
_cell.angle_alpha   90.00
_cell.angle_beta   90.00
_cell.angle_gamma   90.00
#
_symmetry.space_group_name_H-M   'P 1'
#
loop_
_entity.id
_entity.type
_entity.pdbx_description
1 polymer ?
#
loop_
_entity_poly.entity_id
_entity_poly.type
_entity_poly.pdbx_seq_one_letter_code
_entity_poly.pdbx_strand_id
1 'polypeptide(L)'
;MPYWDWSADADTGNAAASPVLSDDVGIGGDDSPSGVGARGPLAYLPNEYINEGPDEDMPFYRPHYLNRTFGSGLARNRTSPLSEDAFNTTATQRVLLTNDNYRSFWVRLEGQRDRLDVVGMGPHSAIHRAFGGDMLLPQSANDPAFFLHHANVDRLWWL
;
A
#
# COMPACT_ATOMS: atom_id res chain seq x y z
N MET A 1 7.50 -6.86 15.38
CA MET A 1 7.02 -7.24 14.03
C MET A 1 8.07 -6.79 13.01
N PRO A 2 8.38 -7.57 11.96
CA PRO A 2 9.14 -7.06 10.83
C PRO A 2 8.35 -5.93 10.14
N TYR A 3 9.06 -5.04 9.45
CA TYR A 3 8.47 -3.99 8.63
C TYR A 3 9.02 -4.07 7.21
N TRP A 4 8.27 -3.59 6.22
CA TRP A 4 8.77 -3.44 4.86
C TRP A 4 9.27 -2.01 4.65
N ASP A 5 10.57 -1.85 4.42
CA ASP A 5 11.15 -0.57 4.03
C ASP A 5 10.89 -0.27 2.55
N TRP A 6 9.64 0.08 2.25
CA TRP A 6 9.20 0.44 0.91
C TRP A 6 9.98 1.63 0.32
N SER A 7 10.62 2.46 1.14
CA SER A 7 11.39 3.61 0.65
C SER A 7 12.70 3.21 0.00
N ALA A 8 13.38 2.21 0.56
CA ALA A 8 14.59 1.64 -0.03
C ALA A 8 14.30 0.97 -1.38
N ASP A 9 13.18 0.25 -1.48
CA ASP A 9 12.79 -0.41 -2.72
C ASP A 9 12.29 0.60 -3.77
N ALA A 10 11.60 1.66 -3.35
CA ALA A 10 11.18 2.76 -4.23
C ALA A 10 12.35 3.50 -4.87
N ASP A 11 13.45 3.70 -4.13
CA ASP A 11 14.65 4.37 -4.64
C ASP A 11 15.32 3.58 -5.78
N THR A 12 15.03 2.28 -5.92
CA THR A 12 15.50 1.46 -7.06
C THR A 12 14.75 1.75 -8.36
N GLY A 13 13.59 2.44 -8.28
CA GLY A 13 12.68 2.67 -9.40
C GLY A 13 11.81 1.46 -9.77
N ASN A 14 11.85 0.38 -8.98
CA ASN A 14 11.01 -0.80 -9.17
C ASN A 14 10.68 -1.46 -7.82
N ALA A 15 9.78 -0.83 -7.06
CA ALA A 15 9.41 -1.35 -5.75
C ALA A 15 8.74 -2.73 -5.81
N ALA A 16 8.09 -3.06 -6.94
CA ALA A 16 7.47 -4.38 -7.17
C ALA A 16 8.50 -5.52 -7.24
N ALA A 17 9.78 -5.22 -7.49
CA ALA A 17 10.86 -6.21 -7.47
C ALA A 17 11.44 -6.46 -6.06
N SER A 18 10.85 -5.87 -5.02
CA SER A 18 11.26 -6.09 -3.63
C SER A 18 11.29 -7.59 -3.29
N PRO A 19 12.31 -8.08 -2.57
CA PRO A 19 12.30 -9.43 -2.01
C PRO A 19 11.09 -9.71 -1.10
N VAL A 20 10.51 -8.67 -0.48
CA VAL A 20 9.28 -8.79 0.31
C VAL A 20 8.12 -9.25 -0.56
N LEU A 21 8.07 -8.84 -1.83
CA LEU A 21 7.02 -9.16 -2.79
C LEU A 21 7.38 -10.34 -3.71
N SER A 22 8.47 -11.05 -3.39
CA SER A 22 8.88 -12.25 -4.12
C SER A 22 7.84 -13.37 -3.97
N ASP A 23 7.63 -14.10 -5.06
CA ASP A 23 6.77 -15.29 -5.10
C ASP A 23 7.37 -16.52 -4.39
N ASP A 24 8.67 -16.48 -4.05
CA ASP A 24 9.39 -17.61 -3.46
C ASP A 24 9.55 -17.45 -1.94
N VAL A 25 10.19 -16.34 -1.52
CA VAL A 25 10.56 -16.09 -0.12
C VAL A 25 9.76 -14.97 0.55
N GLY A 26 8.94 -14.27 -0.24
CA GLY A 26 8.17 -13.11 0.19
C GLY A 26 6.70 -13.43 0.43
N ILE A 27 5.89 -12.38 0.49
CA ILE A 27 4.43 -12.44 0.59
C ILE A 27 3.75 -12.52 -0.78
N GLY A 28 4.53 -12.72 -1.84
CA GLY A 28 4.04 -12.75 -3.22
C GLY A 28 3.77 -11.39 -3.83
N GLY A 29 3.70 -11.35 -5.15
CA GLY A 29 3.49 -10.13 -5.92
C GLY A 29 2.05 -9.89 -6.37
N ASP A 30 1.94 -9.10 -7.44
CA ASP A 30 0.71 -8.79 -8.17
C ASP A 30 0.00 -10.05 -8.69
N ASP A 31 -1.29 -9.91 -9.01
CA ASP A 31 -2.15 -10.98 -9.46
C ASP A 31 -1.58 -11.76 -10.66
N SER A 32 -1.84 -13.06 -10.68
CA SER A 32 -1.42 -13.94 -11.78
C SER A 32 -2.13 -13.58 -13.09
N PRO A 33 -1.48 -13.67 -14.27
CA PRO A 33 -2.14 -13.60 -15.58
C PRO A 33 -3.28 -14.59 -15.77
N SER A 34 -3.33 -15.66 -14.96
CA SER A 34 -4.44 -16.62 -14.95
C SER A 34 -5.71 -16.10 -14.27
N GLY A 35 -5.69 -14.91 -13.67
CA GLY A 35 -6.83 -14.30 -12.98
C GLY A 35 -7.15 -14.97 -11.64
N VAL A 36 -6.16 -15.64 -11.04
CA VAL A 36 -6.33 -16.45 -9.83
C VAL A 36 -5.51 -15.82 -8.70
N GLY A 37 -5.99 -14.69 -8.19
CA GLY A 37 -5.45 -13.99 -7.01
C GLY A 37 -3.99 -13.57 -7.12
N ALA A 38 -3.45 -13.09 -6.00
CA ALA A 38 -2.05 -12.73 -5.82
C ALA A 38 -1.12 -13.91 -6.19
N ARG A 39 0.17 -13.67 -6.38
CA ARG A 39 1.13 -14.77 -6.60
C ARG A 39 1.81 -15.20 -5.30
N GLY A 40 2.63 -16.24 -5.37
CA GLY A 40 3.45 -16.70 -4.25
C GLY A 40 2.68 -17.42 -3.12
N PRO A 41 3.21 -17.41 -1.89
CA PRO A 41 2.68 -18.22 -0.78
C PRO A 41 1.24 -17.89 -0.37
N LEU A 42 0.70 -16.75 -0.83
CA LEU A 42 -0.63 -16.25 -0.48
C LEU A 42 -1.64 -16.28 -1.64
N ALA A 43 -1.31 -16.94 -2.76
CA ALA A 43 -2.09 -16.89 -4.01
C ALA A 43 -3.55 -17.39 -3.94
N TYR A 44 -3.93 -18.02 -2.83
CA TYR A 44 -5.26 -18.57 -2.60
C TYR A 44 -5.75 -18.26 -1.19
N LEU A 45 -5.21 -17.21 -0.56
CA LEU A 45 -5.65 -16.78 0.76
C LEU A 45 -7.13 -16.36 0.66
N PRO A 46 -8.07 -17.06 1.34
CA PRO A 46 -9.48 -16.76 1.22
C PRO A 46 -9.84 -15.52 2.06
N ASN A 47 -10.65 -14.64 1.47
CA ASN A 47 -11.23 -13.46 2.10
C ASN A 47 -12.75 -13.51 1.94
N GLU A 48 -13.49 -13.12 2.98
CA GLU A 48 -14.96 -13.33 3.03
C GLU A 48 -15.76 -12.04 3.00
N TYR A 49 -15.15 -10.91 3.37
CA TYR A 49 -15.87 -9.67 3.68
C TYR A 49 -15.20 -8.46 3.04
N ILE A 50 -16.01 -7.60 2.42
CA ILE A 50 -15.59 -6.29 1.89
C ILE A 50 -16.65 -5.21 2.18
N ASN A 51 -16.25 -3.94 2.07
CA ASN A 51 -17.13 -2.78 1.91
C ASN A 51 -16.97 -2.24 0.49
N GLU A 52 -18.06 -1.92 -0.19
CA GLU A 52 -18.07 -1.28 -1.51
C GLU A 52 -17.95 0.24 -1.41
N GLY A 53 -18.18 0.83 -0.24
CA GLY A 53 -18.14 2.28 -0.03
C GLY A 53 -17.68 2.73 1.35
N PRO A 54 -17.26 4.01 1.49
CA PRO A 54 -16.85 4.60 2.76
C PRO A 54 -18.01 4.80 3.75
N ASP A 55 -19.26 4.72 3.27
CA ASP A 55 -20.48 4.93 4.06
C ASP A 55 -21.21 3.62 4.40
N GLU A 56 -20.59 2.47 4.15
CA GLU A 56 -21.15 1.17 4.52
C GLU A 56 -20.74 0.80 5.96
N ASP A 57 -21.71 0.91 6.88
CA ASP A 57 -21.51 0.61 8.30
C ASP A 57 -21.21 -0.88 8.58
N MET A 58 -21.54 -1.77 7.65
CA MET A 58 -21.37 -3.22 7.82
C MET A 58 -20.74 -3.84 6.56
N PRO A 59 -19.68 -4.66 6.71
CA PRO A 59 -19.16 -5.44 5.60
C PRO A 59 -20.18 -6.46 5.12
N PHE A 60 -20.25 -6.65 3.81
CA PHE A 60 -21.09 -7.67 3.21
C PHE A 60 -20.25 -8.88 2.80
N TYR A 61 -20.89 -10.04 2.87
CA TYR A 61 -20.27 -11.31 2.54
C TYR A 61 -20.03 -11.40 1.03
N ARG A 62 -18.75 -11.45 0.65
CA ARG A 62 -18.29 -11.61 -0.73
C ARG A 62 -17.01 -12.46 -0.74
N PRO A 63 -17.14 -13.79 -0.75
CA PRO A 63 -15.99 -14.67 -0.84
C PRO A 63 -15.17 -14.43 -2.11
N HIS A 64 -13.86 -14.28 -1.93
CA HIS A 64 -12.87 -14.16 -2.98
C HIS A 64 -11.52 -14.65 -2.44
N TYR A 65 -10.52 -14.77 -3.31
CA TYR A 65 -9.13 -14.91 -2.89
C TYR A 65 -8.46 -13.55 -2.85
N LEU A 66 -7.41 -13.43 -2.05
CA LEU A 66 -6.56 -12.24 -1.97
C LEU A 66 -6.26 -11.70 -3.36
N ASN A 67 -6.62 -10.44 -3.56
CA ASN A 67 -6.51 -9.75 -4.83
C ASN A 67 -5.55 -8.57 -4.69
N ARG A 68 -4.58 -8.48 -5.61
CA ARG A 68 -3.66 -7.36 -5.77
C ARG A 68 -3.70 -6.89 -7.22
N THR A 69 -3.64 -5.59 -7.42
CA THR A 69 -3.64 -4.97 -8.74
C THR A 69 -2.62 -3.84 -8.76
N PHE A 70 -1.35 -4.19 -8.85
CA PHE A 70 -0.24 -3.26 -8.69
C PHE A 70 -0.35 -2.10 -9.68
N GLY A 71 -0.30 -0.86 -9.16
CA GLY A 71 -0.32 0.37 -9.97
C GLY A 71 -1.67 0.70 -10.63
N SER A 72 -2.76 0.02 -10.27
CA SER A 72 -4.10 0.30 -10.81
C SER A 72 -4.76 1.56 -10.23
N GLY A 73 -4.25 2.06 -9.10
CA GLY A 73 -4.73 3.27 -8.42
C GLY A 73 -4.18 4.57 -9.01
N LEU A 74 -5.04 5.38 -9.64
CA LEU A 74 -4.81 6.78 -10.10
C LEU A 74 -3.49 7.11 -10.84
N ALA A 75 -2.77 6.14 -11.40
CA ALA A 75 -1.59 6.44 -12.19
C ALA A 75 -2.01 7.15 -13.50
N ARG A 76 -1.45 8.33 -13.79
CA ARG A 76 -1.57 8.98 -15.11
C ARG A 76 -0.97 8.13 -16.22
N ASN A 77 -0.17 7.12 -15.88
CA ASN A 77 0.43 6.17 -16.81
C ASN A 77 0.32 4.75 -16.24
N ARG A 78 -0.41 3.85 -16.91
CA ARG A 78 -0.74 2.48 -16.45
C ARG A 78 0.40 1.47 -16.64
N THR A 79 1.62 1.94 -16.65
CA THR A 79 2.81 1.10 -16.61
C THR A 79 3.70 1.69 -15.55
N SER A 80 4.30 0.83 -14.73
CA SER A 80 5.47 1.08 -13.88
C SER A 80 5.86 2.56 -13.86
N PRO A 81 5.43 3.32 -12.84
CA PRO A 81 5.76 2.98 -11.45
C PRO A 81 4.54 2.75 -10.53
N LEU A 82 4.75 2.06 -9.39
CA LEU A 82 3.84 1.97 -8.23
C LEU A 82 3.57 3.33 -7.55
N SER A 83 3.96 4.44 -8.17
CA SER A 83 4.03 5.79 -7.59
C SER A 83 5.14 5.92 -6.53
N GLU A 84 6.31 5.34 -6.80
CA GLU A 84 7.51 5.34 -5.96
C GLU A 84 7.85 6.75 -5.44
N ASP A 85 7.62 7.79 -6.25
CA ASP A 85 7.81 9.20 -5.85
C ASP A 85 7.03 9.61 -4.59
N ALA A 86 5.93 8.92 -4.28
CA ALA A 86 5.08 9.19 -3.12
C ALA A 86 5.56 8.48 -1.84
N PHE A 87 6.50 7.54 -1.95
CA PHE A 87 6.98 6.72 -0.83
C PHE A 87 8.49 6.44 -0.89
N ASN A 88 9.27 7.12 -1.72
CA ASN A 88 10.72 7.03 -1.73
C ASN A 88 11.38 7.70 -0.51
N THR A 89 12.72 7.64 -0.40
CA THR A 89 13.45 8.25 0.72
C THR A 89 13.18 9.76 0.84
N THR A 90 12.98 10.46 -0.28
CA THR A 90 12.64 11.89 -0.25
C THR A 90 11.25 12.12 0.37
N ALA A 91 10.29 11.25 0.09
CA ALA A 91 8.95 11.32 0.68
C ALA A 91 8.98 11.01 2.19
N THR A 92 9.72 9.99 2.63
CA THR A 92 9.88 9.68 4.07
C THR A 92 10.60 10.78 4.82
N GLN A 93 11.66 11.36 4.25
CA GLN A 93 12.35 12.52 4.84
C GLN A 93 11.42 13.72 4.96
N ARG A 94 10.53 13.96 3.99
CA ARG A 94 9.51 15.01 4.10
C ARG A 94 8.58 14.74 5.29
N VAL A 95 8.18 13.48 5.51
CA VAL A 95 7.37 13.08 6.66
C VAL A 95 8.10 13.26 7.98
N LEU A 96 9.42 13.10 8.06
CA LEU A 96 10.15 13.22 9.33
C LEU A 96 10.65 14.64 9.62
N LEU A 97 11.11 15.36 8.59
CA LEU A 97 11.89 16.58 8.77
C LEU A 97 11.10 17.87 8.55
N THR A 98 9.85 17.81 8.08
CA THR A 98 9.10 19.01 7.66
C THR A 98 7.76 19.19 8.38
N ASN A 99 7.75 19.05 9.71
CA ASN A 99 6.53 19.15 10.52
C ASN A 99 6.77 19.95 11.80
N ASP A 100 5.76 20.73 12.17
CA ASP A 100 5.78 21.58 13.37
C ASP A 100 4.96 20.96 14.52
N ASN A 101 4.10 19.99 14.21
CA ASN A 101 3.22 19.31 15.15
C ASN A 101 2.66 18.00 14.57
N TYR A 102 1.94 17.25 15.41
CA TYR A 102 1.25 16.01 15.04
C TYR A 102 0.35 16.16 13.80
N ARG A 103 -0.39 17.27 13.67
CA ARG A 103 -1.30 17.46 12.54
C ARG A 103 -0.54 17.55 11.22
N SER A 104 0.55 18.32 11.18
CA SER A 104 1.41 18.38 9.98
C SER A 104 2.04 17.03 9.65
N PHE A 105 2.54 16.31 10.66
CA PHE A 105 3.10 14.97 10.49
C PHE A 105 2.08 14.00 9.89
N TRP A 106 0.91 13.90 10.53
CA TRP A 106 -0.19 13.04 10.10
C TRP A 106 -0.61 13.35 8.66
N VAL A 107 -0.81 14.63 8.31
CA VAL A 107 -1.20 15.02 6.95
C VAL A 107 -0.17 14.58 5.90
N ARG A 108 1.13 14.62 6.21
CA ARG A 108 2.19 14.22 5.26
C ARG A 108 2.36 12.72 5.16
N LEU A 109 2.22 12.00 6.28
CA LEU A 109 2.31 10.55 6.32
C LEU A 109 1.10 9.92 5.60
N GLU A 110 -0.10 10.39 5.91
CA GLU A 110 -1.37 9.91 5.37
C GLU A 110 -1.64 10.39 3.94
N GLY A 111 -1.33 11.65 3.66
CA GLY A 111 -1.79 12.37 2.47
C GLY A 111 -3.14 13.06 2.66
N GLN A 112 -3.54 13.88 1.68
CA GLN A 112 -4.88 14.48 1.65
C GLN A 112 -5.71 13.91 0.51
N ARG A 113 -6.71 13.10 0.87
CA ARG A 113 -7.63 12.44 -0.07
C ARG A 113 -8.23 13.41 -1.09
N ASP A 114 -8.64 14.59 -0.64
CA ASP A 114 -9.37 15.56 -1.47
C ASP A 114 -8.48 16.66 -2.09
N ARG A 115 -7.20 16.72 -1.69
CA ARG A 115 -6.25 17.79 -2.06
C ARG A 115 -4.83 17.27 -2.26
N LEU A 116 -4.70 16.27 -3.13
CA LEU A 116 -3.41 15.69 -3.53
C LEU A 116 -2.45 16.75 -4.13
N ASP A 117 -2.98 17.86 -4.66
CA ASP A 117 -2.21 18.99 -5.19
C ASP A 117 -1.42 19.75 -4.12
N VAL A 118 -1.79 19.62 -2.83
CA VAL A 118 -1.18 20.39 -1.74
C VAL A 118 -0.03 19.64 -1.08
N VAL A 119 -0.27 18.38 -0.69
CA VAL A 119 0.70 17.58 0.09
C VAL A 119 1.09 16.25 -0.58
N GLY A 120 0.46 15.91 -1.70
CA GLY A 120 0.62 14.61 -2.35
C GLY A 120 -0.20 13.49 -1.68
N MET A 121 0.07 12.27 -2.12
CA MET A 121 -0.64 11.05 -1.68
C MET A 121 -0.23 10.58 -0.28
N GLY A 122 0.91 11.03 0.26
CA GLY A 122 1.46 10.54 1.51
C GLY A 122 1.90 9.07 1.42
N PRO A 123 3.00 8.66 2.08
CA PRO A 123 3.47 7.29 1.93
C PRO A 123 2.48 6.21 2.40
N HIS A 124 1.66 6.48 3.43
CA HIS A 124 0.63 5.53 3.90
C HIS A 124 -0.40 5.26 2.79
N SER A 125 -1.12 6.29 2.33
CA SER A 125 -2.12 6.06 1.27
C SER A 125 -1.48 5.61 -0.04
N ALA A 126 -0.23 5.98 -0.30
CA ALA A 126 0.46 5.58 -1.52
C ALA A 126 0.64 4.06 -1.60
N ILE A 127 1.06 3.40 -0.52
CA ILE A 127 1.23 1.93 -0.52
C ILE A 127 -0.11 1.22 -0.64
N HIS A 128 -1.14 1.66 0.09
CA HIS A 128 -2.51 1.13 -0.05
C HIS A 128 -2.99 1.17 -1.51
N ARG A 129 -2.74 2.29 -2.20
CA ARG A 129 -3.11 2.47 -3.62
C ARG A 129 -2.18 1.75 -4.59
N ALA A 130 -0.90 1.64 -4.25
CA ALA A 130 0.10 0.94 -5.04
C ALA A 130 -0.25 -0.54 -5.16
N PHE A 131 -0.70 -1.17 -4.07
CA PHE A 131 -1.14 -2.56 -4.09
C PHE A 131 -2.47 -2.73 -4.84
N GLY A 132 -3.39 -1.78 -4.70
CA GLY A 132 -4.74 -1.94 -5.23
C GLY A 132 -5.47 -3.13 -4.58
N GLY A 133 -6.45 -3.72 -5.27
CA GLY A 133 -7.17 -4.89 -4.78
C GLY A 133 -7.68 -4.73 -3.34
N ASP A 134 -7.42 -5.73 -2.50
CA ASP A 134 -7.83 -5.72 -1.08
C ASP A 134 -7.18 -4.58 -0.28
N MET A 135 -5.91 -4.26 -0.56
CA MET A 135 -5.18 -3.17 0.12
C MET A 135 -5.77 -1.78 -0.13
N LEU A 136 -6.61 -1.59 -1.15
CA LEU A 136 -7.27 -0.31 -1.42
C LEU A 136 -8.57 -0.11 -0.61
N LEU A 137 -9.16 -1.20 -0.10
CA LEU A 137 -10.47 -1.18 0.54
C LEU A 137 -10.36 -0.88 2.05
N PRO A 138 -11.49 -0.53 2.71
CA PRO A 138 -11.52 -0.39 4.17
C PRO A 138 -11.03 -1.65 4.91
N GLN A 139 -11.15 -2.82 4.28
CA GLN A 139 -10.65 -4.11 4.76
C GLN A 139 -9.23 -4.42 4.27
N SER A 140 -8.38 -3.41 4.06
CA SER A 140 -7.00 -3.61 3.63
C SER A 140 -6.18 -4.62 4.45
N ALA A 141 -6.55 -4.84 5.72
CA ALA A 141 -5.98 -5.89 6.56
C ALA A 141 -6.26 -7.34 6.10
N ASN A 142 -7.14 -7.53 5.11
CA ASN A 142 -7.31 -8.80 4.39
C ASN A 142 -6.04 -9.20 3.62
N ASP A 143 -5.16 -8.25 3.29
CA ASP A 143 -3.83 -8.52 2.73
C ASP A 143 -2.77 -8.49 3.85
N PRO A 144 -2.00 -9.57 4.07
CA PRO A 144 -0.91 -9.59 5.04
C PRO A 144 0.17 -8.51 4.84
N ALA A 145 0.27 -7.92 3.64
CA ALA A 145 1.11 -6.74 3.38
C ALA A 145 0.75 -5.55 4.28
N PHE A 146 -0.51 -5.44 4.70
CA PHE A 146 -1.00 -4.43 5.63
C PHE A 146 -0.13 -4.32 6.88
N PHE A 147 0.22 -5.45 7.49
CA PHE A 147 0.97 -5.47 8.74
C PHE A 147 2.42 -5.03 8.56
N LEU A 148 3.05 -5.42 7.45
CA LEU A 148 4.41 -4.98 7.12
C LEU A 148 4.46 -3.48 6.78
N HIS A 149 3.44 -3.00 6.06
CA HIS A 149 3.26 -1.60 5.73
C HIS A 149 3.07 -0.77 7.00
N HIS A 150 2.09 -1.12 7.83
CA HIS A 150 1.75 -0.40 9.07
C HIS A 150 2.84 -0.50 10.13
N ALA A 151 3.65 -1.57 10.16
CA ALA A 151 4.85 -1.61 10.98
C ALA A 151 5.90 -0.56 10.55
N ASN A 152 6.03 -0.26 9.25
CA ASN A 152 6.91 0.82 8.79
C ASN A 152 6.29 2.21 9.03
N VAL A 153 4.97 2.34 8.93
CA VAL A 153 4.24 3.56 9.32
C VAL A 153 4.46 3.88 10.80
N ASP A 154 4.31 2.89 11.68
CA ASP A 154 4.58 3.01 13.12
C ASP A 154 6.05 3.36 13.39
N ARG A 155 6.99 2.74 12.67
CA ARG A 155 8.40 3.12 12.73
C ARG A 155 8.61 4.60 12.41
N LEU A 156 7.98 5.13 11.37
CA LEU A 156 8.09 6.56 11.04
C LEU A 156 7.43 7.46 12.09
N TRP A 157 6.37 7.00 12.75
CA TRP A 157 5.73 7.74 13.84
C TRP A 157 6.57 7.76 15.11
N TRP A 158 7.33 6.69 15.36
CA TRP A 158 8.20 6.60 16.53
C TRP A 158 9.47 7.45 16.43
N LEU A 159 9.98 7.70 15.22
CA LEU A 159 11.19 8.49 14.95
C LEU A 159 10.98 10.00 15.15
#